data_AF-A0A7C5N9C3-F1
#
_entry.id   AF-A0A7C5N9C3-F1
#
_cell.length_a   1.000
_cell.length_b   1.000
_cell.length_c   1.000
_cell.angle_alpha   90.00
_cell.angle_beta   90.00
_cell.angle_gamma   90.00
#
_symmetry.space_group_name_H-M   'P 1'
#
loop_
_entity.id
_entity.type
_entity.pdbx_description
1 polymer ?
#
loop_
_entity_poly.entity_id
_entity_poly.type
_entity_poly.pdbx_seq_one_letter_code
_entity_poly.pdbx_strand_id
1 'polypeptide(L)'
;RYFDAEAGRWCSPDPLLLAGGINLLAFGRSPTGAVDPLGLLCPDKVAKIPEGPGIYHVEANGEVYTGSAVDLRRRMTAADHPARSLFDDPNAKITIREVDLGDASTNREKNHVLRYFEQNEMDERKNIPRSQSETTNSRNKHRAAARHRMPEYEAEANALGASQGNEMVI
;
A
#
# COMPACT_ATOMS: atom_id res chain seq x y z
N ARG A 1 -3.96 -1.27 28.62
CA ARG A 1 -2.71 -1.43 29.43
C ARG A 1 -2.60 -0.27 30.43
N TYR A 2 -1.71 -0.35 31.44
CA TYR A 2 -1.39 0.80 32.30
C TYR A 2 -0.24 1.61 31.69
N PHE A 3 -0.38 2.94 31.72
CA PHE A 3 0.58 3.88 31.14
C PHE A 3 1.27 4.71 32.22
N ASP A 4 2.59 4.82 32.13
CA ASP A 4 3.40 5.72 32.94
C ASP A 4 3.62 7.03 32.16
N ALA A 5 2.96 8.09 32.61
CA ALA A 5 3.04 9.42 31.97
C ALA A 5 4.38 10.12 32.21
N GLU A 6 5.08 9.82 33.30
CA GLU A 6 6.39 10.40 33.61
C GLU A 6 7.48 9.78 32.74
N ALA A 7 7.43 8.45 32.57
CA ALA A 7 8.37 7.72 31.70
C ALA A 7 7.97 7.68 30.22
N GLY A 8 6.75 8.10 29.88
CA GLY A 8 6.20 8.14 28.52
C GLY A 8 6.05 6.77 27.85
N ARG A 9 5.69 5.73 28.62
CA ARG A 9 5.69 4.32 28.16
C ARG A 9 4.66 3.44 28.87
N TRP A 10 4.37 2.28 28.29
CA TRP A 10 3.52 1.26 28.92
C TRP A 10 4.25 0.53 30.06
N CYS A 11 3.53 0.20 31.13
CA CYS A 11 4.08 -0.50 32.29
C CYS A 11 4.26 -2.01 32.08
N SER A 12 3.75 -2.54 30.97
CA SER A 12 3.84 -3.95 30.61
C SER A 12 4.07 -4.10 29.10
N PRO A 13 4.79 -5.15 28.65
CA PRO A 13 4.93 -5.45 27.23
C PRO A 13 3.57 -5.55 26.52
N ASP A 14 3.53 -5.16 25.25
CA ASP A 14 2.36 -5.33 24.40
C ASP A 14 1.96 -6.82 24.31
N PRO A 15 0.72 -7.20 24.67
CA PRO A 15 0.27 -8.57 24.52
C PRO A 15 0.16 -9.02 23.05
N LEU A 16 0.19 -8.09 22.08
CA LEU A 16 0.30 -8.40 20.65
C LEU A 16 1.72 -8.79 20.22
N LEU A 17 2.71 -8.72 21.13
CA LEU A 17 4.10 -9.07 20.87
C LEU A 17 4.62 -8.35 19.62
N LEU A 18 5.26 -9.07 18.70
CA LEU A 18 5.82 -8.52 17.47
C LEU A 18 4.79 -7.78 16.60
N ALA A 19 3.50 -8.09 16.70
CA ALA A 19 2.46 -7.38 15.96
C ALA A 19 2.23 -5.95 16.49
N GLY A 20 2.51 -5.70 17.78
CA GLY A 20 2.52 -4.36 18.40
C GLY A 20 3.78 -3.55 18.08
N GLY A 21 4.73 -4.11 17.33
CA GLY A 21 5.99 -3.47 16.97
C GLY A 21 7.21 -4.02 17.73
N ILE A 22 8.39 -3.51 17.39
CA ILE A 22 9.67 -4.01 17.92
C ILE A 22 9.88 -3.57 19.38
N ASN A 23 9.35 -2.41 19.77
CA ASN A 23 9.43 -1.90 21.13
C ASN A 23 8.09 -2.07 21.85
N LEU A 24 7.94 -3.18 22.58
CA LEU A 24 6.71 -3.59 23.25
C LEU A 24 6.26 -2.65 24.38
N LEU A 25 7.13 -1.77 24.86
CA LEU A 25 6.82 -0.81 25.92
C LEU A 25 6.53 0.60 25.37
N ALA A 26 6.80 0.86 24.09
CA ALA A 26 6.61 2.18 23.52
C ALA A 26 5.13 2.54 23.36
N PHE A 27 4.81 3.83 23.54
CA PHE A 27 3.53 4.39 23.09
C PHE A 27 3.36 4.32 21.56
N GLY A 28 4.46 4.16 20.83
CA GLY A 28 4.49 3.90 19.39
C GLY A 28 4.34 5.14 18.50
N ARG A 29 3.78 6.26 18.99
CA ARG A 29 3.51 7.48 18.20
C ARG A 29 3.75 8.77 19.01
N SER A 30 3.58 9.93 18.37
CA SER A 30 3.60 11.22 19.09
C SER A 30 2.35 11.35 19.97
N PRO A 31 2.49 11.63 21.28
CA PRO A 31 1.36 11.81 22.19
C PRO A 31 0.52 13.06 21.87
N THR A 32 1.02 13.95 20.99
CA THR A 32 0.27 15.12 20.52
C THR A 32 -0.69 14.83 19.35
N GLY A 33 -0.49 13.71 18.64
CA GLY A 33 -1.22 13.42 17.39
C GLY A 33 -1.89 12.04 17.36
N ALA A 34 -1.75 11.24 18.41
CA ALA A 34 -2.30 9.89 18.49
C ALA A 34 -2.86 9.60 19.88
N VAL A 35 -3.94 8.83 19.93
CA VAL A 35 -4.55 8.31 21.15
C VAL A 35 -4.56 6.78 21.02
N ASP A 36 -4.13 6.06 22.08
CA ASP A 36 -4.22 4.59 22.17
C ASP A 36 -5.16 4.20 23.33
N PRO A 37 -6.48 4.12 23.09
CA PRO A 37 -7.46 3.90 24.15
C PRO A 37 -7.32 2.55 24.85
N LEU A 38 -6.85 1.52 24.14
CA LEU A 38 -6.74 0.15 24.66
C LEU A 38 -5.33 -0.20 25.12
N GLY A 39 -4.34 0.57 24.69
CA GLY A 39 -2.96 0.17 24.79
C GLY A 39 -2.67 -0.98 23.85
N LEU A 40 -3.14 -0.97 22.60
CA LEU A 40 -2.91 -2.05 21.63
C LEU A 40 -2.64 -1.48 20.23
N LEU A 41 -2.22 -0.22 20.15
CA LEU A 41 -2.03 0.44 18.88
C LEU A 41 -0.80 -0.12 18.18
N CYS A 42 -1.02 -0.86 17.10
CA CYS A 42 0.07 -1.26 16.23
C CYS A 42 0.68 -0.04 15.55
N PRO A 43 2.00 -0.03 15.25
CA PRO A 43 2.61 1.03 14.49
C PRO A 43 1.84 1.24 13.17
N ASP A 44 1.53 2.49 12.89
CA ASP A 44 1.10 3.01 11.61
C ASP A 44 1.50 2.18 10.41
N LYS A 45 0.62 1.31 9.88
CA LYS A 45 0.80 0.81 8.50
C LYS A 45 1.09 2.00 7.58
N VAL A 46 0.42 3.13 7.83
CA VAL A 46 0.63 4.43 7.16
C VAL A 46 2.05 4.98 7.29
N ALA A 47 2.70 4.85 8.45
CA ALA A 47 4.05 5.40 8.68
C ALA A 47 5.13 4.63 7.91
N LYS A 48 4.84 3.39 7.50
CA LYS A 48 5.73 2.56 6.69
C LYS A 48 5.52 2.73 5.18
N ILE A 49 4.47 3.46 4.77
CA ILE A 49 4.20 3.71 3.35
C ILE A 49 5.21 4.73 2.84
N PRO A 50 6.00 4.42 1.79
CA PRO A 50 6.94 5.37 1.24
C PRO A 50 6.22 6.58 0.64
N GLU A 51 6.91 7.72 0.70
CA GLU A 51 6.47 8.93 0.02
C GLU A 51 6.93 8.88 -1.43
N GLY A 52 5.99 9.05 -2.37
CA GLY A 52 6.30 9.08 -3.80
C GLY A 52 5.61 8.01 -4.64
N PRO A 53 6.06 7.85 -5.88
CA PRO A 53 5.43 7.00 -6.87
C PRO A 53 5.64 5.51 -6.59
N GLY A 54 4.60 4.72 -6.82
CA GLY A 54 4.72 3.28 -6.74
C GLY A 54 3.41 2.55 -6.89
N ILE A 55 3.50 1.25 -6.63
CA ILE A 55 2.40 0.28 -6.71
C ILE A 55 2.23 -0.37 -5.35
N TYR A 56 0.99 -0.63 -5.00
CA TYR A 56 0.64 -1.39 -3.81
C TYR A 56 -0.31 -2.52 -4.18
N HIS A 57 -0.15 -3.64 -3.49
CA HIS A 57 -1.06 -4.76 -3.51
C HIS A 57 -1.47 -5.08 -2.08
N VAL A 58 -2.78 -5.11 -1.82
CA VAL A 58 -3.33 -5.43 -0.51
C VAL A 58 -4.14 -6.71 -0.58
N GLU A 59 -3.90 -7.61 0.38
CA GLU A 59 -4.59 -8.88 0.56
C GLU A 59 -5.20 -8.91 1.96
N ALA A 60 -6.52 -9.03 2.06
CA ALA A 60 -7.23 -9.17 3.33
C ALA A 60 -8.56 -9.89 3.13
N ASN A 61 -8.98 -10.70 4.10
CA ASN A 61 -10.27 -11.45 4.06
C ASN A 61 -10.50 -12.26 2.79
N GLY A 62 -9.42 -12.78 2.20
CA GLY A 62 -9.48 -13.51 0.93
C GLY A 62 -9.70 -12.63 -0.29
N GLU A 63 -9.85 -11.33 -0.14
CA GLU A 63 -9.97 -10.34 -1.22
C GLU A 63 -8.65 -9.64 -1.50
N VAL A 64 -8.47 -9.18 -2.74
CA VAL A 64 -7.24 -8.52 -3.19
C VAL A 64 -7.52 -7.21 -3.92
N TYR A 65 -6.58 -6.26 -3.84
CA TYR A 65 -6.61 -5.03 -4.62
C TYR A 65 -5.20 -4.59 -5.00
N THR A 66 -4.98 -4.28 -6.28
CA THR A 66 -3.75 -3.64 -6.76
C THR A 66 -4.06 -2.20 -7.16
N GLY A 67 -3.18 -1.26 -6.83
CA GLY A 67 -3.28 0.11 -7.31
C GLY A 67 -1.91 0.75 -7.47
N SER A 68 -1.87 1.85 -8.21
CA SER A 68 -0.68 2.69 -8.37
C SER A 68 -0.99 4.15 -8.07
N ALA A 69 0.03 4.91 -7.69
CA ALA A 69 -0.09 6.35 -7.50
C ALA A 69 1.26 7.04 -7.66
N VAL A 70 1.23 8.33 -8.00
CA VAL A 70 2.40 9.22 -7.92
C VAL A 70 2.75 9.56 -6.46
N ASP A 71 1.77 9.44 -5.57
CA ASP A 71 1.93 9.60 -4.12
C ASP A 71 1.14 8.47 -3.42
N LEU A 72 1.87 7.41 -3.08
CA LEU A 72 1.32 6.23 -2.41
C LEU A 72 0.69 6.57 -1.08
N ARG A 73 1.39 7.35 -0.24
CA ARG A 73 0.92 7.73 1.09
C ARG A 73 -0.41 8.47 0.99
N ARG A 74 -0.52 9.47 0.12
CA ARG A 74 -1.79 10.20 -0.09
C ARG A 74 -2.89 9.29 -0.63
N ARG A 75 -2.57 8.38 -1.56
CA ARG A 75 -3.56 7.48 -2.16
C ARG A 75 -4.11 6.47 -1.16
N MET A 76 -3.24 5.82 -0.39
CA MET A 76 -3.59 4.74 0.53
C MET A 76 -4.26 5.25 1.81
N THR A 77 -3.97 6.51 2.20
CA THR A 77 -4.63 7.14 3.36
C THR A 77 -5.96 7.81 3.02
N ALA A 78 -6.32 7.94 1.74
CA ALA A 78 -7.57 8.57 1.32
C ALA A 78 -8.80 7.86 1.92
N ALA A 79 -9.74 8.65 2.44
CA ALA A 79 -10.96 8.12 3.08
C ALA A 79 -11.90 7.44 2.09
N ASP A 80 -11.93 7.91 0.85
CA ASP A 80 -12.76 7.42 -0.27
C ASP A 80 -12.09 6.31 -1.09
N HIS A 81 -11.02 5.69 -0.56
CA HIS A 81 -10.28 4.67 -1.28
C HIS A 81 -11.14 3.41 -1.53
N PRO A 82 -11.16 2.84 -2.76
CA PRO A 82 -12.01 1.69 -3.10
C PRO A 82 -11.71 0.42 -2.28
N ALA A 83 -10.47 0.29 -1.79
CA ALA A 83 -10.04 -0.81 -0.92
C ALA A 83 -9.90 -0.38 0.56
N ARG A 84 -10.58 0.68 1.00
CA ARG A 84 -10.44 1.21 2.37
C ARG A 84 -10.62 0.14 3.44
N SER A 85 -11.66 -0.68 3.31
CA SER A 85 -11.91 -1.75 4.28
C SER A 85 -10.86 -2.88 4.26
N LEU A 86 -10.05 -3.02 3.19
CA LEU A 86 -8.92 -3.95 3.20
C LEU A 86 -7.77 -3.37 4.01
N PHE A 87 -7.51 -2.06 3.92
CA PHE A 87 -6.46 -1.41 4.69
C PHE A 87 -6.75 -1.31 6.19
N ASP A 88 -8.03 -1.18 6.54
CA ASP A 88 -8.47 -1.13 7.93
C ASP A 88 -8.43 -2.52 8.60
N ASP A 89 -8.22 -3.59 7.83
CA ASP A 89 -8.06 -4.93 8.39
C ASP A 89 -6.70 -5.07 9.12
N PRO A 90 -6.69 -5.51 10.39
CA PRO A 90 -5.45 -5.67 11.15
C PRO A 90 -4.51 -6.68 10.50
N ASN A 91 -5.03 -7.72 9.86
CA ASN A 91 -4.29 -8.79 9.20
C ASN A 91 -4.02 -8.52 7.71
N ALA A 92 -4.37 -7.33 7.21
CA ALA A 92 -4.08 -6.98 5.82
C ALA A 92 -2.58 -7.04 5.56
N LYS A 93 -2.19 -7.85 4.56
CA LYS A 93 -0.84 -7.89 4.04
C LYS A 93 -0.73 -6.88 2.91
N ILE A 94 0.12 -5.88 3.07
CA ILE A 94 0.32 -4.84 2.06
C ILE A 94 1.71 -5.01 1.48
N THR A 95 1.78 -5.37 0.20
CA THR A 95 3.00 -5.25 -0.58
C THR A 95 3.06 -3.87 -1.22
N ILE A 96 4.24 -3.24 -1.22
CA ILE A 96 4.56 -2.04 -1.96
C ILE A 96 5.79 -2.26 -2.83
N ARG A 97 5.79 -1.72 -4.05
CA ARG A 97 6.96 -1.58 -4.92
C ARG A 97 7.04 -0.13 -5.38
N GLU A 98 8.11 0.57 -4.99
CA GLU A 98 8.37 1.93 -5.46
C GLU A 98 8.63 1.90 -6.97
N VAL A 99 8.23 2.96 -7.68
CA VAL A 99 8.43 3.08 -9.12
C VAL A 99 9.19 4.36 -9.38
N ASP A 100 10.40 4.24 -9.91
CA ASP A 100 11.11 5.39 -10.48
C ASP A 100 10.45 5.75 -11.81
N LEU A 101 9.96 6.99 -11.89
CA LEU A 101 9.30 7.51 -13.08
C LEU A 101 10.30 7.96 -14.17
N GLY A 102 11.59 7.99 -13.85
CA GLY A 102 12.63 8.46 -14.77
C GLY A 102 12.38 9.90 -15.21
N ASP A 103 12.50 10.14 -16.52
CA ASP A 103 12.33 11.48 -17.11
C ASP A 103 10.86 11.89 -17.32
N ALA A 104 9.89 11.12 -16.80
CA ALA A 104 8.46 11.42 -16.99
C ALA A 104 8.09 12.77 -16.37
N SER A 105 7.75 13.73 -17.22
CA SER A 105 7.45 15.10 -16.82
C SER A 105 5.95 15.37 -16.81
N THR A 106 5.22 14.78 -17.76
CA THR A 106 3.78 15.02 -17.93
C THR A 106 2.94 14.03 -17.13
N ASN A 107 1.74 14.45 -16.72
CA ASN A 107 0.81 13.53 -16.05
C ASN A 107 0.43 12.33 -16.92
N ARG A 108 0.49 12.48 -18.25
CA ARG A 108 0.20 11.38 -19.18
C ARG A 108 1.30 10.32 -19.11
N GLU A 109 2.56 10.73 -19.26
CA GLU A 109 3.73 9.85 -19.16
C GLU A 109 3.74 9.12 -17.81
N LYS A 110 3.60 9.87 -16.71
CA LYS A 110 3.57 9.29 -15.35
C LYS A 110 2.45 8.26 -15.19
N ASN A 111 1.27 8.55 -15.72
CA ASN A 111 0.15 7.61 -15.68
C ASN A 111 0.43 6.37 -16.55
N HIS A 112 0.98 6.51 -17.75
CA HIS A 112 1.28 5.37 -18.62
C HIS A 112 2.30 4.44 -17.96
N VAL A 113 3.38 5.00 -17.41
CA VAL A 113 4.40 4.26 -16.65
C VAL A 113 3.79 3.51 -15.47
N LEU A 114 3.04 4.21 -14.61
CA LEU A 114 2.40 3.60 -13.44
C LEU A 114 1.40 2.51 -13.83
N ARG A 115 0.60 2.72 -14.88
CA ARG A 115 -0.38 1.74 -15.37
C ARG A 115 0.27 0.51 -15.98
N TYR A 116 1.42 0.65 -16.64
CA TYR A 116 2.19 -0.48 -17.15
C TYR A 116 2.65 -1.39 -16.01
N PHE A 117 3.36 -0.83 -15.03
CA PHE A 117 3.86 -1.62 -13.90
C PHE A 117 2.70 -2.15 -13.02
N GLU A 118 1.62 -1.39 -12.81
CA GLU A 118 0.43 -1.85 -12.08
C GLU A 118 -0.21 -3.07 -12.77
N GLN A 119 -0.30 -3.03 -14.11
CA GLN A 119 -0.88 -4.14 -14.87
C GLN A 119 0.00 -5.39 -14.81
N ASN A 120 1.32 -5.23 -14.88
CA ASN A 120 2.27 -6.34 -14.72
C ASN A 120 2.15 -6.97 -13.33
N GLU A 121 2.05 -6.17 -12.26
CA GLU A 121 1.84 -6.66 -10.90
C GLU A 121 0.50 -7.41 -10.76
N MET A 122 -0.57 -6.90 -11.39
CA MET A 122 -1.85 -7.60 -11.43
C MET A 122 -1.75 -8.97 -12.13
N ASP A 123 -1.06 -9.05 -13.25
CA ASP A 123 -0.88 -10.29 -14.00
C ASP A 123 0.06 -11.27 -13.25
N GLU A 124 1.14 -10.79 -12.63
CA GLU A 124 2.05 -11.58 -11.77
C GLU A 124 1.31 -12.23 -10.59
N ARG A 125 0.47 -11.44 -9.90
CA ARG A 125 -0.33 -11.91 -8.75
C ARG A 125 -1.61 -12.63 -9.14
N LYS A 126 -1.89 -12.78 -10.44
CA LYS A 126 -3.15 -13.34 -10.96
C LYS A 126 -4.39 -12.62 -10.39
N ASN A 127 -4.27 -11.33 -10.11
CA ASN A 127 -5.36 -10.47 -9.69
C ASN A 127 -6.25 -10.13 -10.90
N ILE A 128 -7.25 -10.98 -11.15
CA ILE A 128 -8.17 -10.82 -12.28
C ILE A 128 -9.34 -9.92 -11.86
N PRO A 129 -9.58 -8.77 -12.54
CA PRO A 129 -10.64 -7.85 -12.19
C PRO A 129 -12.04 -8.46 -12.21
N ARG A 130 -12.91 -7.97 -11.33
CA ARG A 130 -14.28 -8.47 -11.16
C ARG A 130 -15.16 -8.35 -12.40
N SER A 131 -14.89 -7.37 -13.28
CA SER A 131 -15.62 -7.28 -14.56
C SER A 131 -15.30 -8.40 -15.54
N GLN A 132 -14.25 -9.19 -15.30
CA GLN A 132 -13.85 -10.29 -16.17
C GLN A 132 -14.24 -11.67 -15.63
N SER A 133 -14.66 -11.78 -14.37
CA SER A 133 -15.18 -13.03 -13.78
C SER A 133 -15.98 -12.77 -12.50
N GLU A 134 -17.18 -13.33 -12.44
CA GLU A 134 -18.10 -13.25 -11.29
C GLU A 134 -17.58 -13.96 -10.02
N THR A 135 -16.54 -14.81 -10.16
CA THR A 135 -15.98 -15.62 -9.06
C THR A 135 -14.60 -15.14 -8.57
N THR A 136 -14.14 -13.97 -9.02
CA THR A 136 -12.84 -13.42 -8.60
C THR A 136 -12.94 -12.76 -7.23
N ASN A 137 -11.85 -12.87 -6.47
CA ASN A 137 -11.66 -12.19 -5.20
C ASN A 137 -11.07 -10.77 -5.35
N SER A 138 -10.97 -10.28 -6.59
CA SER A 138 -10.44 -8.96 -6.89
C SER A 138 -11.46 -7.87 -6.62
N ARG A 139 -11.04 -6.83 -5.90
CA ARG A 139 -11.79 -5.57 -5.80
C ARG A 139 -11.53 -4.62 -6.96
N ASN A 140 -10.55 -4.91 -7.83
CA ASN A 140 -10.35 -4.11 -9.04
C ASN A 140 -11.54 -4.31 -9.98
N LYS A 141 -12.23 -3.22 -10.34
CA LYS A 141 -13.33 -3.28 -11.31
C LYS A 141 -12.83 -3.54 -12.72
N HIS A 142 -11.67 -3.01 -13.08
CA HIS A 142 -11.08 -3.09 -14.41
C HIS A 142 -9.59 -3.40 -14.33
N ARG A 143 -9.01 -3.78 -15.48
CA ARG A 143 -7.56 -3.84 -15.69
C ARG A 143 -6.96 -2.44 -15.52
N ALA A 144 -5.72 -2.35 -15.08
CA ALA A 144 -4.99 -1.09 -14.99
C ALA A 144 -4.69 -0.53 -16.39
N ALA A 145 -4.37 -1.41 -17.35
CA ALA A 145 -4.14 -1.05 -18.74
C ALA A 145 -4.82 -2.02 -19.71
N ALA A 146 -5.27 -1.49 -20.85
CA ALA A 146 -5.85 -2.30 -21.91
C ALA A 146 -4.75 -3.15 -22.58
N ARG A 147 -5.04 -4.41 -22.91
CA ARG A 147 -4.06 -5.35 -23.49
C ARG A 147 -3.32 -4.80 -24.71
N HIS A 148 -4.05 -4.10 -25.59
CA HIS A 148 -3.46 -3.52 -26.81
C HIS A 148 -2.59 -2.28 -26.56
N ARG A 149 -2.69 -1.64 -25.39
CA ARG A 149 -1.87 -0.48 -25.00
C ARG A 149 -0.64 -0.85 -24.19
N MET A 150 -0.55 -2.09 -23.69
CA MET A 150 0.62 -2.54 -22.93
C MET A 150 1.94 -2.34 -23.68
N PRO A 151 2.06 -2.66 -24.98
CA PRO A 151 3.31 -2.43 -25.71
C PRO A 151 3.65 -0.93 -25.86
N GLU A 152 2.64 -0.07 -25.97
CA GLU A 152 2.85 1.39 -26.03
C GLU A 152 3.41 1.90 -24.71
N TYR A 153 2.80 1.50 -23.58
CA TYR A 153 3.24 1.96 -22.26
C TYR A 153 4.59 1.37 -21.86
N GLU A 154 4.88 0.14 -22.28
CA GLU A 154 6.19 -0.49 -22.11
C GLU A 154 7.29 0.28 -22.85
N ALA A 155 7.05 0.60 -24.13
CA ALA A 155 8.00 1.38 -24.92
C ALA A 155 8.24 2.77 -24.32
N GLU A 156 7.19 3.41 -23.81
CA GLU A 156 7.28 4.71 -23.15
C GLU A 156 8.03 4.64 -21.81
N ALA A 157 7.74 3.64 -20.98
CA ALA A 157 8.47 3.41 -19.73
C ALA A 157 9.97 3.16 -19.97
N ASN A 158 10.30 2.35 -20.98
CA ASN A 158 11.69 2.10 -21.36
C ASN A 158 12.38 3.35 -21.92
N ALA A 159 11.68 4.16 -22.73
CA ALA A 159 12.23 5.40 -23.28
C ALA A 159 12.51 6.46 -22.20
N LEU A 160 11.68 6.51 -21.16
CA LEU A 160 11.83 7.43 -20.02
C LEU A 160 12.81 6.92 -18.96
N GLY A 161 13.35 5.70 -19.10
CA GLY A 161 14.24 5.09 -18.12
C GLY A 161 13.53 4.71 -16.81
N ALA A 162 12.20 4.52 -16.84
CA ALA A 162 11.43 4.18 -15.66
C ALA A 162 11.77 2.76 -15.17
N SER A 163 11.77 2.56 -13.85
CA SER A 163 12.10 1.27 -13.26
C SER A 163 11.28 0.98 -12.00
N GLN A 164 11.17 -0.30 -11.67
CA GLN A 164 10.46 -0.76 -10.47
C GLN A 164 11.48 -1.21 -9.42
N GLY A 165 11.30 -0.71 -8.20
CA GLY A 165 12.12 -1.05 -7.04
C GLY A 165 11.76 -2.41 -6.42
N ASN A 166 12.47 -2.74 -5.35
CA ASN A 166 12.27 -3.98 -4.62
C ASN A 166 10.93 -4.02 -3.88
N GLU A 167 10.47 -5.24 -3.63
CA GLU A 167 9.26 -5.49 -2.86
C GLU A 167 9.45 -5.21 -1.37
N MET A 168 8.59 -4.35 -0.82
CA MET A 168 8.46 -4.09 0.61
C MET A 168 7.12 -4.63 1.10
N VAL A 169 7.11 -5.34 2.23
CA VAL A 169 5.87 -5.86 2.84
C VAL A 169 5.63 -5.17 4.19
N ILE A 170 4.40 -4.71 4.40
CA ILE A 170 3.94 -3.96 5.58
C ILE A 170 2.85 -4.73 6.30
#